data_AF-L0NDA0-F1
#
_entry.id   AF-L0NDA0-F1
#
_cell.length_a   1.000
_cell.length_b   1.000
_cell.length_c   1.000
_cell.angle_alpha   90.00
_cell.angle_beta   90.00
_cell.angle_gamma   90.00
#
_symmetry.space_group_name_H-M   'P 1'
#
loop_
_entity.id
_entity.type
_entity.pdbx_description
1 polymer ?
#
loop_
_entity_poly.entity_id
_entity_poly.type
_entity_poly.pdbx_seq_one_letter_code
_entity_poly.pdbx_strand_id
1 'polypeptide(L)'
;MASIQHVFKRGSVYWWRRRLPIGTGRCAWVRVELSLQTKELELARSVASEVTLASHRLLPGLIRTMFSAEDAKHILAAAPSNK
;
A
#
# COMPACT_ATOMS: atom_id res chain seq x y z
N MET A 1 5.00 8.52 17.57
CA MET A 1 5.08 7.75 16.30
C MET A 1 4.52 8.63 15.21
N ALA A 2 5.35 9.07 14.25
CA ALA A 2 4.87 9.90 13.15
C ALA A 2 3.93 9.06 12.29
N SER A 3 2.61 9.31 12.38
CA SER A 3 1.65 8.73 11.46
C SER A 3 2.04 9.20 10.06
N ILE A 4 2.41 8.27 9.20
CA ILE A 4 2.72 8.59 7.80
C ILE A 4 1.43 9.17 7.20
N GLN A 5 1.39 10.49 7.07
CA GLN A 5 0.27 11.17 6.45
C GLN A 5 0.45 11.02 4.94
N HIS A 6 -0.27 10.05 4.37
CA HIS A 6 -0.36 9.84 2.93
C HIS A 6 -1.07 10.99 2.19
N VAL A 7 -1.23 12.15 2.81
CA VAL A 7 -2.00 13.31 2.33
C VAL A 7 -1.07 14.35 1.73
N PHE A 8 -1.38 14.79 0.53
CA PHE A 8 -0.61 15.79 -0.22
C PHE A 8 -1.55 16.84 -0.79
N LYS A 9 -1.19 18.12 -0.68
CA LYS A 9 -1.93 19.20 -1.36
C LYS A 9 -1.49 19.29 -2.82
N ARG A 10 -2.44 19.31 -3.75
CA ARG A 10 -2.20 19.54 -5.17
C ARG A 10 -3.17 20.60 -5.68
N GLY A 11 -2.65 21.81 -5.91
CA GLY A 11 -3.48 22.98 -6.19
C GLY A 11 -4.37 23.31 -4.99
N SER A 12 -5.68 23.39 -5.20
CA SER A 12 -6.66 23.69 -4.15
C SER A 12 -7.17 22.48 -3.38
N VAL A 13 -6.87 21.25 -3.80
CA VAL A 13 -7.44 20.02 -3.21
C VAL A 13 -6.37 19.12 -2.62
N TYR A 14 -6.76 18.30 -1.65
CA TYR A 14 -5.92 17.26 -1.06
C TYR A 14 -6.05 15.93 -1.82
N TRP A 15 -4.96 15.17 -1.78
CA TRP A 15 -4.78 13.88 -2.46
C TRP A 15 -4.19 12.87 -1.49
N TRP A 16 -4.61 11.63 -1.60
CA TRP A 16 -4.00 10.50 -0.93
C TRP A 16 -3.06 9.76 -1.87
N ARG A 17 -1.83 9.45 -1.44
CA ARG A 17 -0.82 8.74 -2.24
C ARG A 17 -0.17 7.61 -1.44
N ARG A 18 -0.20 6.41 -1.98
CA ARG A 18 0.45 5.23 -1.38
C ARG A 18 1.02 4.31 -2.45
N ARG A 19 2.14 3.67 -2.13
CA ARG A 19 2.68 2.57 -2.93
C ARG A 19 2.09 1.26 -2.42
N LEU A 20 1.45 0.51 -3.31
CA LEU A 20 0.90 -0.81 -3.02
C LEU A 20 1.68 -1.88 -3.82
N PRO A 21 1.97 -3.03 -3.22
CA PRO A 21 2.53 -4.16 -3.96
C PRO A 21 1.45 -4.74 -4.89
N ILE A 22 1.83 -5.05 -6.12
CA ILE A 22 0.99 -5.69 -7.14
C ILE A 22 1.58 -7.01 -7.66
N GLY A 23 2.75 -7.41 -7.17
CA GLY A 23 3.45 -8.63 -7.57
C GLY A 23 4.67 -8.93 -6.67
N THR A 24 5.40 -10.00 -6.98
CA THR A 24 6.53 -10.53 -6.18
C THR A 24 7.91 -10.01 -6.63
N GLY A 25 7.98 -9.23 -7.71
CA GLY A 25 9.24 -8.69 -8.25
C GLY A 25 9.75 -7.44 -7.54
N ARG A 26 11.07 -7.17 -7.65
CA ARG A 26 11.74 -5.95 -7.14
C ARG A 26 11.10 -4.64 -7.62
N CYS A 27 10.35 -4.68 -8.74
CA CYS A 27 9.65 -3.55 -9.34
C CYS A 27 8.12 -3.62 -9.26
N ALA A 28 7.54 -4.58 -8.54
CA ALA A 28 6.10 -4.82 -8.53
C ALA A 28 5.35 -3.93 -7.52
N TRP A 29 5.61 -2.62 -7.55
CA TRP A 29 4.93 -1.63 -6.74
C TRP A 29 4.17 -0.68 -7.66
N VAL A 30 2.85 -0.57 -7.47
CA VAL A 30 2.05 0.45 -8.12
C VAL A 30 1.93 1.66 -7.20
N ARG A 31 2.05 2.85 -7.78
CA ARG A 31 1.69 4.08 -7.08
C ARG A 31 0.21 4.34 -7.28
N VAL A 32 -0.56 4.34 -6.21
CA VAL A 32 -1.97 4.72 -6.21
C VAL A 32 -2.08 6.16 -5.74
N GLU A 33 -2.83 6.95 -6.51
CA GLU A 33 -3.15 8.35 -6.19
C GLU A 33 -4.65 8.54 -6.24
N LEU A 34 -5.23 9.07 -5.17
CA LEU A 34 -6.67 9.32 -5.06
C LEU A 34 -6.88 10.79 -4.72
N SER A 35 -7.73 11.48 -5.48
CA SER A 35 -8.16 12.82 -5.09
C SER A 35 -9.16 12.72 -3.94
N LEU A 36 -8.91 13.45 -2.86
CA LEU A 36 -9.83 13.52 -1.71
C LEU A 36 -10.93 14.56 -1.92
N GLN A 37 -10.87 15.32 -3.03
CA GLN A 37 -11.85 16.33 -3.45
C GLN A 37 -12.20 17.39 -2.38
N THR A 38 -11.36 17.54 -1.35
CA THR A 38 -11.55 18.51 -0.28
C THR A 38 -10.41 19.51 -0.24
N LYS A 39 -10.73 20.74 0.17
CA LYS A 39 -9.77 21.82 0.45
C LYS A 39 -9.42 21.93 1.94
N GLU A 40 -10.12 21.17 2.79
CA GLU A 40 -9.96 21.17 4.23
C GLU A 40 -8.99 20.08 4.67
N LEU A 41 -7.97 20.45 5.43
CA LEU A 41 -6.91 19.52 5.84
C LEU A 41 -7.41 18.45 6.80
N GLU A 42 -8.25 18.83 7.77
CA GLU A 42 -8.75 17.90 8.78
C GLU A 42 -9.68 16.85 8.14
N LEU A 43 -10.56 17.28 7.25
CA LEU A 43 -11.38 16.35 6.47
C LEU A 43 -10.51 15.44 5.60
N ALA A 44 -9.48 16.00 4.93
CA ALA A 44 -8.55 15.22 4.13
C ALA A 44 -7.82 14.15 4.97
N ARG A 45 -7.41 14.49 6.20
CA ARG A 45 -6.77 13.56 7.13
C ARG A 45 -7.70 12.44 7.56
N SER A 46 -8.96 12.76 7.88
CA SER A 46 -9.97 11.76 8.23
C SER A 46 -10.16 10.76 7.09
N VAL A 47 -10.47 11.26 5.88
CA VAL A 47 -10.69 10.40 4.71
C VAL A 47 -9.44 9.60 4.38
N ALA A 48 -8.26 10.22 4.41
CA ALA A 48 -7.01 9.52 4.18
C ALA A 48 -6.72 8.41 5.21
N SER A 49 -7.11 8.58 6.46
CA SER A 49 -6.95 7.55 7.49
C SER A 49 -7.82 6.33 7.17
N GLU A 50 -9.06 6.53 6.74
CA GLU A 50 -9.98 5.48 6.33
C GLU A 50 -9.48 4.75 5.09
N VAL A 51 -9.03 5.49 4.07
CA VAL A 51 -8.45 4.93 2.84
C VAL A 51 -7.17 4.14 3.14
N THR A 52 -6.36 4.60 4.11
CA THR A 52 -5.16 3.90 4.56
C THR A 52 -5.49 2.59 5.26
N LEU A 53 -6.52 2.57 6.12
CA LEU A 53 -7.01 1.38 6.79
C LEU A 53 -7.58 0.37 5.78
N ALA A 54 -8.44 0.84 4.86
CA ALA A 54 -9.03 0.01 3.81
C ALA A 54 -7.95 -0.61 2.92
N SER A 55 -6.99 0.19 2.45
CA SER A 55 -5.87 -0.33 1.66
C SER A 55 -5.00 -1.30 2.46
N HIS A 56 -4.78 -1.07 3.75
CA HIS A 56 -4.03 -2.01 4.60
C HIS A 56 -4.74 -3.36 4.74
N ARG A 57 -6.07 -3.39 4.86
CA ARG A 57 -6.87 -4.63 4.90
C ARG A 57 -6.81 -5.42 3.60
N LEU A 58 -6.63 -4.74 2.46
CA LEU A 58 -6.50 -5.40 1.16
C LEU A 58 -5.12 -6.02 0.93
N LEU A 59 -4.07 -5.51 1.59
CA LEU A 59 -2.69 -5.98 1.39
C LEU A 59 -2.51 -7.49 1.65
N PRO A 60 -2.98 -8.08 2.76
CA PRO A 60 -2.86 -9.52 2.98
C PRO A 60 -3.56 -10.35 1.89
N GLY A 61 -4.70 -9.88 1.37
CA GLY A 61 -5.42 -10.54 0.28
C GLY A 61 -4.61 -10.54 -1.02
N LEU A 62 -4.10 -9.37 -1.42
CA LEU A 62 -3.20 -9.21 -2.56
C LEU A 62 -1.97 -10.11 -2.43
N ILE A 63 -1.32 -10.06 -1.27
CA ILE A 63 -0.13 -10.88 -0.99
C ILE A 63 -0.45 -12.37 -1.06
N ARG A 64 -1.56 -12.82 -0.47
CA ARG A 64 -1.95 -14.24 -0.47
C ARG A 64 -2.34 -14.76 -1.85
N THR A 65 -2.97 -13.94 -2.69
CA THR A 65 -3.23 -14.31 -4.10
C THR A 65 -1.97 -14.29 -4.96
N MET A 66 -0.95 -13.52 -4.57
CA MET A 66 0.30 -13.36 -5.31
C MET A 66 1.33 -14.46 -5.02
N PHE A 67 1.26 -15.11 -3.86
CA PHE A 67 2.05 -16.30 -3.57
C PHE A 67 1.24 -17.55 -3.93
N SER A 68 1.49 -18.14 -5.10
CA SER A 68 1.10 -19.53 -5.33
C SER A 68 1.79 -20.41 -4.28
N ALA A 69 1.12 -21.45 -3.79
CA ALA A 69 1.73 -22.39 -2.85
C ALA A 69 3.03 -22.99 -3.39
N GLU A 70 3.11 -23.21 -4.71
CA GLU A 70 4.32 -23.64 -5.41
C GLU A 70 5.44 -22.58 -5.39
N ASP A 71 5.12 -21.29 -5.61
CA ASP A 71 6.12 -20.21 -5.54
C ASP A 71 6.67 -20.05 -4.12
N ALA A 72 5.81 -20.17 -3.10
CA ALA A 72 6.22 -20.15 -1.71
C ALA A 72 7.14 -21.34 -1.37
N LYS A 73 6.84 -22.55 -1.86
CA LYS A 73 7.70 -23.73 -1.70
C LYS A 73 9.06 -23.53 -2.36
N HIS A 74 9.10 -23.01 -3.59
CA HIS A 74 10.37 -22.74 -4.28
C HIS A 74 11.22 -21.69 -3.57
N ILE A 75 10.61 -20.61 -3.06
CA ILE A 75 11.32 -19.57 -2.29
C ILE A 75 11.85 -20.13 -0.96
N LEU A 76 11.05 -20.92 -0.25
CA LEU A 76 11.46 -21.53 1.03
C LEU A 76 12.51 -22.62 0.83
N ALA A 77 12.45 -23.39 -0.25
CA ALA A 77 13.46 -24.40 -0.59
C ALA A 77 14.78 -23.78 -1.09
N ALA A 78 14.73 -22.58 -1.67
CA ALA A 78 15.90 -21.85 -2.15
C ALA A 78 16.57 -20.97 -1.09
N ALA A 79 15.98 -20.79 0.09
CA ALA A 79 16.60 -20.06 1.18
C ALA A 79 17.72 -20.92 1.80
N PRO A 80 19.01 -20.55 1.68
CA PRO A 80 20.07 -21.28 2.35
C PRO A 80 19.88 -21.10 3.85
N SER A 81 19.63 -22.21 4.54
CA SER A 81 19.64 -22.30 5.99
C SER A 81 21.06 -21.97 6.46
N ASN A 82 21.32 -20.68 6.75
CA ASN A 82 22.60 -20.25 7.27
C ASN A 82 22.75 -20.81 8.68
N LYS A 83 23.66 -21.78 8.81
CA LYS A 83 23.98 -22.50 10.04
C LYS A 83 24.99 -21.72 10.85
#